data_AF-A0A8B8L3Z5-F1
#
_entry.id   AF-A0A8B8L3Z5-F1
#
_cell.length_a   1.000
_cell.length_b   1.000
_cell.length_c   1.000
_cell.angle_alpha   90.00
_cell.angle_beta   90.00
_cell.angle_gamma   90.00
#
_symmetry.space_group_name_H-M   'P 1'
#
loop_
_entity.id
_entity.type
_entity.pdbx_description
1 polymer ?
#
loop_
_entity_poly.entity_id
_entity_poly.type
_entity_poly.pdbx_seq_one_letter_code
_entity_poly.pdbx_strand_id
1 'polypeptide(L)'
;MSSSSFLFPHTQSTVLPDPSNFISQNLLSSPLPTNSFFQNFVLQNGSQPEYIHPYLIKTSNSSLSASYPLLFFSAAVLYQVFVPDLTISSTQKTHTYSHQQNHVISSYSDLGVTLDIPSSNLRFFLVRGSPYLTASHTLQLNNTETWLLYASSPIYLNHGSSEVTSKSFSGIIRIAVLPDSKYEEILDKFSSCYPLSGNATIEDPFRVVYEWEKNGSGDLLMLAHPLHVKLLYSDHGGITVLHDLKYRSVDGDLVGVVGDSWVLETDHVPVAWHSNKGVKESRDEIVTALSEDVKELNYSSITTKSSYFYGKLVARAARLALIAEEVSFSNVIPAISQFLKETIEPWLDGTFKGNGFLYERKWGGLVTEQGSTDSTADFGFGIYNDHHFHLGYFLYGIAVLAKIDPTWGQKYKPQAYSLVTDFMNLGQRYDSDYPRLRCFDFYKLHSWAAGLTEYADGRNQESTSEATNGYYSAALMGLAYGDTRLVTIGSTLLALEIGAAQMWWHVKVENNFYEEEFAKDNRMVGVLWANKRDTKLWWAPAECRECRLGIQVLPLLPLVEWTLTSLQSEGWKGFTYALQGIYDKETALKNIRMLKGFDDGNSLSNLLWWIHSR
;
A
#
# COMPACT_ATOMS: atom_id res chain seq x y z
N MET A 1 -0.21 -23.27 -29.02
CA MET A 1 -1.17 -22.16 -29.08
C MET A 1 -2.52 -22.68 -28.60
N SER A 2 -2.76 -22.62 -27.30
CA SER A 2 -4.10 -22.71 -26.71
C SER A 2 -4.38 -21.28 -26.25
N SER A 3 -5.18 -20.54 -27.02
CA SER A 3 -5.76 -19.31 -26.51
C SER A 3 -6.77 -19.73 -25.44
N SER A 4 -6.35 -19.80 -24.17
CA SER A 4 -7.32 -19.78 -23.09
C SER A 4 -8.13 -18.51 -23.27
N SER A 5 -9.45 -18.64 -23.48
CA SER A 5 -10.35 -17.51 -23.33
C SER A 5 -10.05 -16.89 -21.96
N PHE A 6 -9.64 -15.63 -21.94
CA PHE A 6 -9.32 -14.93 -20.71
C PHE A 6 -10.49 -15.06 -19.70
N LEU A 7 -10.16 -15.21 -18.41
CA LEU A 7 -11.05 -15.74 -17.38
C LEU A 7 -12.27 -14.86 -17.07
N PHE A 8 -12.11 -13.55 -17.15
CA PHE A 8 -13.19 -12.57 -16.98
C PHE A 8 -13.54 -11.90 -18.32
N PRO A 9 -14.77 -11.44 -18.54
CA PRO A 9 -15.10 -10.74 -19.77
C PRO A 9 -14.21 -9.52 -19.98
N HIS A 10 -13.71 -9.33 -21.20
CA HIS A 10 -12.90 -8.17 -21.55
C HIS A 10 -13.75 -6.90 -21.62
N THR A 11 -13.15 -5.77 -21.24
CA THR A 11 -13.74 -4.45 -21.43
C THR A 11 -12.70 -3.44 -21.93
N GLN A 12 -13.21 -2.34 -22.48
CA GLN A 12 -12.42 -1.15 -22.79
C GLN A 12 -12.96 -0.01 -21.93
N SER A 13 -12.27 0.28 -20.84
CA SER A 13 -12.69 1.34 -19.91
C SER A 13 -12.64 2.72 -20.59
N THR A 14 -13.70 3.50 -20.37
CA THR A 14 -13.82 4.88 -20.86
C THR A 14 -13.24 5.91 -19.88
N VAL A 15 -12.88 5.48 -18.67
CA VAL A 15 -12.41 6.38 -17.61
C VAL A 15 -10.91 6.28 -17.35
N LEU A 16 -10.25 5.22 -17.82
CA LEU A 16 -8.81 5.05 -17.63
C LEU A 16 -7.99 6.00 -18.52
N PRO A 17 -7.01 6.73 -17.96
CA PRO A 17 -6.14 7.63 -18.72
C PRO A 17 -5.30 6.86 -19.74
N ASP A 18 -4.84 7.56 -20.78
CA ASP A 18 -3.90 7.02 -21.77
C ASP A 18 -2.46 7.10 -21.23
N PRO A 19 -1.82 5.96 -20.93
CA PRO A 19 -0.46 5.93 -20.39
C PRO A 19 0.61 6.39 -21.39
N SER A 20 0.33 6.38 -22.69
CA SER A 20 1.32 6.66 -23.75
C SER A 20 1.83 8.11 -23.75
N ASN A 21 1.17 8.99 -23.02
CA ASN A 21 1.60 10.37 -22.84
C ASN A 21 2.83 10.53 -21.95
N PHE A 22 3.04 9.61 -21.01
CA PHE A 22 4.10 9.73 -20.00
C PHE A 22 4.92 8.45 -19.86
N ILE A 23 4.54 7.35 -20.52
CA ILE A 23 5.24 6.06 -20.42
C ILE A 23 5.85 5.72 -21.79
N SER A 24 7.14 5.38 -21.77
CA SER A 24 7.89 4.97 -22.96
C SER A 24 7.31 3.72 -23.63
N GLN A 25 7.40 3.66 -24.96
CA GLN A 25 6.77 2.62 -25.78
C GLN A 25 7.20 1.19 -25.43
N ASN A 26 8.44 1.00 -24.97
CA ASN A 26 8.94 -0.31 -24.53
C ASN A 26 8.17 -0.83 -23.29
N LEU A 27 7.69 0.06 -22.42
CA LEU A 27 6.97 -0.31 -21.19
C LEU A 27 5.48 -0.58 -21.43
N LEU A 28 4.89 -0.02 -22.50
CA LEU A 28 3.46 -0.19 -22.84
C LEU A 28 3.10 -1.61 -23.32
N SER A 29 4.10 -2.47 -23.53
CA SER A 29 3.91 -3.85 -23.95
C SER A 29 3.50 -4.80 -22.82
N SER A 30 3.56 -4.34 -21.56
CA SER A 30 3.27 -5.10 -20.35
C SER A 30 2.25 -4.35 -19.48
N PRO A 31 1.54 -5.05 -18.57
CA PRO A 31 0.71 -4.42 -17.56
C PRO A 31 1.48 -3.36 -16.78
N LEU A 32 0.80 -2.27 -16.49
CA LEU A 32 1.39 -1.09 -15.88
C LEU A 32 0.99 -1.00 -14.41
N PRO A 33 1.89 -0.55 -13.53
CA PRO A 33 1.54 -0.32 -12.13
C PRO A 33 0.51 0.81 -11.99
N THR A 34 -0.39 0.70 -11.01
CA THR A 34 -1.52 1.64 -10.83
C THR A 34 -1.66 2.26 -9.44
N ASN A 35 -0.91 1.81 -8.43
CA ASN A 35 -0.96 2.34 -7.05
C ASN A 35 0.45 2.70 -6.56
N SER A 36 1.31 3.14 -7.47
CA SER A 36 2.74 3.33 -7.20
C SER A 36 3.08 4.71 -6.65
N PHE A 37 4.22 4.81 -5.97
CA PHE A 37 4.74 6.06 -5.40
C PHE A 37 5.06 7.16 -6.42
N PHE A 38 5.02 6.86 -7.71
CA PHE A 38 5.27 7.80 -8.81
C PHE A 38 4.01 8.07 -9.65
N GLN A 39 2.84 7.62 -9.21
CA GLN A 39 1.62 7.59 -10.02
C GLN A 39 1.20 8.96 -10.57
N ASN A 40 1.39 10.05 -9.82
CA ASN A 40 1.09 11.41 -10.27
C ASN A 40 1.86 11.81 -11.53
N PHE A 41 3.05 11.24 -11.78
CA PHE A 41 3.84 11.55 -12.96
C PHE A 41 3.14 11.13 -14.26
N VAL A 42 2.24 10.15 -14.22
CA VAL A 42 1.52 9.65 -15.41
C VAL A 42 0.05 10.05 -15.47
N LEU A 43 -0.40 10.92 -14.55
CA LEU A 43 -1.80 11.35 -14.45
C LEU A 43 -1.95 12.83 -14.79
N GLN A 44 -3.07 13.18 -15.40
CA GLN A 44 -3.41 14.56 -15.81
C GLN A 44 -2.25 15.21 -16.59
N ASN A 45 -1.56 16.17 -15.97
CA ASN A 45 -0.43 16.88 -16.57
C ASN A 45 0.93 16.34 -16.09
N GLY A 46 1.00 15.36 -15.19
CA GLY A 46 2.26 14.85 -14.66
C GLY A 46 3.00 15.84 -13.75
N SER A 47 2.28 16.84 -13.20
CA SER A 47 2.87 18.01 -12.55
C SER A 47 2.53 18.15 -11.06
N GLN A 48 1.81 17.20 -10.48
CA GLN A 48 1.74 17.11 -9.02
C GLN A 48 3.04 16.54 -8.45
N PRO A 49 3.41 16.95 -7.23
CA PRO A 49 4.61 16.44 -6.60
C PRO A 49 4.46 14.95 -6.24
N GLU A 50 5.58 14.25 -6.23
CA GLU A 50 5.70 12.92 -5.64
C GLU A 50 6.77 12.88 -4.57
N TYR A 51 6.53 12.11 -3.52
CA TYR A 51 7.47 11.98 -2.42
C TYR A 51 8.49 10.87 -2.69
N ILE A 52 9.66 11.29 -3.18
CA ILE A 52 10.82 10.45 -3.43
C ILE A 52 11.82 10.73 -2.30
N HIS A 53 11.65 10.02 -1.18
CA HIS A 53 12.38 10.26 0.07
C HIS A 53 13.87 10.56 -0.14
N PRO A 54 14.42 11.65 0.44
CA PRO A 54 13.78 12.60 1.35
C PRO A 54 13.07 13.77 0.65
N TYR A 55 12.96 13.76 -0.68
CA TYR A 55 12.55 14.91 -1.48
C TYR A 55 11.12 14.83 -2.00
N LEU A 56 10.41 15.96 -2.03
CA LEU A 56 9.25 16.11 -2.89
C LEU A 56 9.72 16.57 -4.27
N ILE A 57 9.31 15.87 -5.32
CA ILE A 57 9.75 16.08 -6.69
C ILE A 57 8.58 16.48 -7.56
N LYS A 58 8.73 17.58 -8.30
CA LYS A 58 7.73 18.05 -9.26
C LYS A 58 8.40 18.33 -10.60
N THR A 59 7.78 17.89 -11.68
CA THR A 59 8.27 18.18 -13.03
C THR A 59 7.53 19.34 -13.68
N SER A 60 8.19 19.97 -14.65
CA SER A 60 7.62 20.91 -15.60
C SER A 60 8.13 20.58 -17.00
N ASN A 61 7.64 21.32 -18.01
CA ASN A 61 8.00 21.11 -19.41
C ASN A 61 9.49 21.01 -19.71
N SER A 62 10.36 21.68 -18.95
CA SER A 62 11.80 21.74 -19.20
C SER A 62 12.66 21.67 -17.95
N SER A 63 12.07 21.29 -16.81
CA SER A 63 12.77 21.28 -15.54
C SER A 63 12.20 20.26 -14.56
N LEU A 64 13.00 19.95 -13.55
CA LEU A 64 12.59 19.24 -12.35
C LEU A 64 12.87 20.13 -11.15
N SER A 65 11.87 20.33 -10.31
CA SER A 65 11.99 21.04 -9.04
C SER A 65 11.94 20.05 -7.89
N ALA A 66 12.86 20.21 -6.94
CA ALA A 66 12.93 19.42 -5.73
C ALA A 66 12.71 20.30 -4.51
N SER A 67 12.12 19.71 -3.48
CA SER A 67 11.96 20.28 -2.16
C SER A 67 12.46 19.32 -1.10
N TYR A 68 13.16 19.83 -0.08
CA TYR A 68 13.34 19.15 1.20
C TYR A 68 12.36 19.79 2.20
N PRO A 69 11.13 19.27 2.27
CA PRO A 69 10.02 20.05 2.81
C PRO A 69 10.05 20.10 4.35
N LEU A 70 9.78 21.29 4.88
CA LEU A 70 9.50 21.49 6.30
C LEU A 70 8.26 20.69 6.73
N LEU A 71 8.32 20.17 7.94
CA LEU A 71 7.21 19.46 8.57
C LEU A 71 6.29 20.45 9.29
N PHE A 72 5.02 20.47 8.91
CA PHE A 72 3.97 21.24 9.57
C PHE A 72 3.05 20.30 10.34
N PHE A 73 2.60 20.70 11.51
CA PHE A 73 1.77 19.87 12.36
C PHE A 73 0.78 20.69 13.18
N SER A 74 -0.30 20.02 13.58
CA SER A 74 -1.33 20.46 14.50
C SER A 74 -1.95 19.22 15.15
N ALA A 75 -2.88 19.38 16.09
CA ALA A 75 -3.66 18.26 16.61
C ALA A 75 -4.46 17.49 15.52
N ALA A 76 -4.75 18.08 14.35
CA ALA A 76 -5.61 17.46 13.32
C ALA A 76 -4.84 16.83 12.15
N VAL A 77 -3.65 17.33 11.85
CA VAL A 77 -2.90 16.95 10.65
C VAL A 77 -1.40 17.18 10.85
N LEU A 78 -0.60 16.31 10.25
CA LEU A 78 0.86 16.46 10.13
C LEU A 78 1.25 16.24 8.66
N TYR A 79 1.97 17.16 8.04
CA TYR A 79 2.16 17.17 6.58
C TYR A 79 3.39 17.94 6.12
N GLN A 80 3.80 17.68 4.88
CA GLN A 80 4.91 18.33 4.19
C GLN A 80 4.41 19.03 2.93
N VAL A 81 4.73 20.31 2.78
CA VAL A 81 4.33 21.12 1.62
C VAL A 81 5.45 21.18 0.60
N PHE A 82 5.12 20.98 -0.68
CA PHE A 82 6.07 21.23 -1.75
C PHE A 82 6.32 22.75 -1.90
N VAL A 83 7.54 23.17 -1.59
CA VAL A 83 8.07 24.51 -1.91
C VAL A 83 9.36 24.29 -2.68
N PRO A 84 9.48 24.72 -3.95
CA PRO A 84 10.64 24.40 -4.76
C PRO A 84 11.89 25.07 -4.19
N ASP A 85 12.78 24.25 -3.63
CA ASP A 85 14.07 24.65 -3.06
C ASP A 85 15.16 24.72 -4.15
N LEU A 86 15.08 23.78 -5.08
CA LEU A 86 16.02 23.57 -6.16
C LEU A 86 15.25 23.35 -7.46
N THR A 87 15.66 24.00 -8.56
CA THR A 87 15.11 23.71 -9.89
C THR A 87 16.22 23.43 -10.88
N ILE A 88 16.17 22.26 -11.50
CA ILE A 88 17.17 21.76 -12.44
C ILE A 88 16.61 21.91 -13.84
N SER A 89 17.26 22.69 -14.70
CA SER A 89 16.77 23.01 -16.04
C SER A 89 17.91 23.20 -17.04
N SER A 90 17.59 23.09 -18.33
CA SER A 90 18.52 23.42 -19.41
C SER A 90 18.08 24.70 -20.13
N THR A 91 19.03 25.59 -20.42
CA THR A 91 18.80 26.78 -21.25
C THR A 91 18.64 26.44 -22.74
N GLN A 92 19.09 25.25 -23.15
CA GLN A 92 18.99 24.79 -24.52
C GLN A 92 17.63 24.12 -24.74
N LYS A 93 16.69 24.84 -25.36
CA LYS A 93 15.40 24.28 -25.78
C LYS A 93 15.57 23.53 -27.11
N THR A 94 15.28 22.23 -27.14
CA THR A 94 15.19 21.51 -28.42
C THR A 94 13.89 21.90 -29.13
N HIS A 95 13.98 22.63 -30.24
CA HIS A 95 12.84 23.17 -31.01
C HIS A 95 11.96 22.11 -31.73
N THR A 96 12.17 20.81 -31.47
CA THR A 96 11.62 19.72 -32.29
C THR A 96 10.48 18.93 -31.66
N TYR A 97 10.09 19.21 -30.40
CA TYR A 97 8.94 18.53 -29.78
C TYR A 97 7.72 19.46 -29.75
N SER A 98 6.77 19.20 -30.64
CA SER A 98 5.51 19.92 -30.80
C SER A 98 4.41 19.47 -29.82
N HIS A 99 4.74 18.73 -28.76
CA HIS A 99 3.76 18.22 -27.79
C HIS A 99 4.08 18.61 -26.34
N GLN A 100 3.01 18.91 -25.60
CA GLN A 100 2.93 19.40 -24.22
C GLN A 100 3.42 18.40 -23.14
N GLN A 101 4.28 17.44 -23.47
CA GLN A 101 4.67 16.39 -22.52
C GLN A 101 5.78 16.92 -21.60
N ASN A 102 5.49 16.99 -20.30
CA ASN A 102 6.43 17.46 -19.28
C ASN A 102 7.66 16.56 -19.17
N HIS A 103 7.45 15.25 -19.16
CA HIS A 103 8.49 14.23 -19.02
C HIS A 103 7.99 12.89 -19.57
N VAL A 104 8.87 11.89 -19.61
CA VAL A 104 8.57 10.49 -19.96
C VAL A 104 9.25 9.56 -18.96
N ILE A 105 8.52 8.59 -18.43
CA ILE A 105 9.05 7.46 -17.66
C ILE A 105 9.67 6.46 -18.63
N SER A 106 11.00 6.35 -18.59
CA SER A 106 11.76 5.43 -19.43
C SER A 106 12.09 4.10 -18.75
N SER A 107 12.08 4.06 -17.41
CA SER A 107 12.16 2.84 -16.62
C SER A 107 11.58 3.04 -15.22
N TYR A 108 11.21 1.94 -14.57
CA TYR A 108 10.83 1.89 -13.16
C TYR A 108 11.24 0.54 -12.55
N SER A 109 11.30 0.50 -11.23
CA SER A 109 11.65 -0.66 -10.38
C SER A 109 10.87 -0.57 -9.07
N ASP A 110 11.00 -1.54 -8.18
CA ASP A 110 10.30 -1.55 -6.88
C ASP A 110 10.65 -0.30 -6.03
N LEU A 111 11.87 0.22 -6.16
CA LEU A 111 12.42 1.30 -5.33
C LEU A 111 12.71 2.60 -6.09
N GLY A 112 12.59 2.65 -7.42
CA GLY A 112 12.96 3.84 -8.20
C GLY A 112 12.28 3.98 -9.55
N VAL A 113 12.27 5.21 -10.07
CA VAL A 113 11.71 5.61 -11.38
C VAL A 113 12.70 6.51 -12.12
N THR A 114 12.82 6.34 -13.43
CA THR A 114 13.65 7.21 -14.27
C THR A 114 12.78 8.13 -15.10
N LEU A 115 13.01 9.44 -14.97
CA LEU A 115 12.32 10.47 -15.73
C LEU A 115 13.25 11.08 -16.78
N ASP A 116 12.81 11.07 -18.03
CA ASP A 116 13.43 11.79 -19.13
C ASP A 116 12.62 13.07 -19.40
N ILE A 117 13.29 14.22 -19.57
CA ILE A 117 12.68 15.50 -19.95
C ILE A 117 13.22 15.85 -21.35
N PRO A 118 12.57 15.37 -22.44
CA PRO A 118 13.13 15.44 -23.79
C PRO A 118 13.45 16.87 -24.26
N SER A 119 12.62 17.84 -23.88
CA SER A 119 12.75 19.25 -24.25
C SER A 119 14.07 19.91 -23.83
N SER A 120 14.70 19.35 -22.78
CA SER A 120 15.89 19.86 -22.11
C SER A 120 17.03 18.83 -22.09
N ASN A 121 16.80 17.64 -22.67
CA ASN A 121 17.72 16.51 -22.66
C ASN A 121 18.23 16.13 -21.26
N LEU A 122 17.36 16.27 -20.25
CA LEU A 122 17.65 15.89 -18.87
C LEU A 122 17.13 14.48 -18.60
N ARG A 123 17.89 13.73 -17.80
CA ARG A 123 17.48 12.43 -17.24
C ARG A 123 17.71 12.45 -15.74
N PHE A 124 16.73 11.96 -14.99
CA PHE A 124 16.77 11.87 -13.54
C PHE A 124 16.55 10.42 -13.09
N PHE A 125 17.48 9.92 -12.28
CA PHE A 125 17.34 8.62 -11.61
C PHE A 125 16.79 8.88 -10.20
N LEU A 126 15.48 8.67 -10.02
CA LEU A 126 14.79 8.95 -8.77
C LEU A 126 14.61 7.63 -7.99
N VAL A 127 15.54 7.34 -7.09
CA VAL A 127 15.50 6.15 -6.22
C VAL A 127 15.18 6.57 -4.80
N ARG A 128 14.16 5.95 -4.20
CA ARG A 128 13.70 6.28 -2.85
C ARG A 128 14.78 5.95 -1.83
N GLY A 129 15.00 6.89 -0.92
CA GLY A 129 16.07 6.82 0.07
C GLY A 129 17.42 7.29 -0.45
N SER A 130 17.58 7.64 -1.72
CA SER A 130 18.83 8.26 -2.17
C SER A 130 18.96 9.65 -1.51
N PRO A 131 20.04 9.93 -0.74
CA PRO A 131 20.29 11.29 -0.25
C PRO A 131 20.73 12.23 -1.38
N TYR A 132 20.98 11.70 -2.59
CA TYR A 132 21.38 12.47 -3.76
C TYR A 132 20.28 12.48 -4.83
N LEU A 133 19.92 13.67 -5.30
CA LEU A 133 19.23 13.87 -6.58
C LEU A 133 20.23 13.73 -7.70
N THR A 134 20.07 12.71 -8.53
CA THR A 134 21.00 12.40 -9.63
C THR A 134 20.41 12.81 -10.97
N ALA A 135 21.10 13.71 -11.67
CA ALA A 135 20.71 14.27 -12.96
C ALA A 135 21.85 14.22 -13.98
N SER A 136 21.51 14.27 -15.27
CA SER A 136 22.43 14.70 -16.33
C SER A 136 22.15 16.17 -16.67
N HIS A 137 23.17 17.02 -16.69
CA HIS A 137 23.14 18.46 -17.09
C HIS A 137 22.72 19.52 -16.03
N THR A 138 22.87 20.81 -16.41
CA THR A 138 22.95 22.08 -15.63
C THR A 138 21.84 22.38 -14.60
N LEU A 139 22.13 23.27 -13.63
CA LEU A 139 21.34 23.52 -12.41
C LEU A 139 20.86 24.98 -12.23
N GLN A 140 19.93 25.22 -11.32
CA GLN A 140 19.57 26.54 -10.76
C GLN A 140 19.16 26.41 -9.28
N LEU A 141 19.77 27.18 -8.38
CA LEU A 141 19.46 27.18 -6.95
C LEU A 141 18.60 28.39 -6.58
N ASN A 142 17.59 28.22 -5.71
CA ASN A 142 16.80 29.35 -5.19
C ASN A 142 16.25 29.06 -3.78
N ASN A 143 17.08 29.01 -2.74
CA ASN A 143 16.59 29.01 -1.35
C ASN A 143 17.70 29.25 -0.28
N THR A 144 17.32 29.04 1.00
CA THR A 144 18.14 29.18 2.22
C THR A 144 18.79 27.89 2.70
N GLU A 145 18.46 26.73 2.12
CA GLU A 145 19.11 25.46 2.47
C GLU A 145 20.50 25.38 1.86
N THR A 146 21.40 24.65 2.53
CA THR A 146 22.72 24.38 1.96
C THR A 146 22.65 23.11 1.12
N TRP A 147 23.09 23.19 -0.13
CA TRP A 147 23.13 22.08 -1.07
C TRP A 147 24.56 21.80 -1.51
N LEU A 148 24.94 20.53 -1.55
CA LEU A 148 26.21 20.05 -2.08
C LEU A 148 26.04 19.58 -3.52
N LEU A 149 26.97 19.94 -4.40
CA LEU A 149 26.93 19.63 -5.82
C LEU A 149 28.17 18.83 -6.22
N TYR A 150 27.95 17.63 -6.75
CA TYR A 150 29.00 16.74 -7.21
C TYR A 150 28.88 16.51 -8.71
N ALA A 151 29.90 16.91 -9.47
CA ALA A 151 29.96 16.68 -10.91
C ALA A 151 30.95 15.55 -11.24
N SER A 152 30.57 14.69 -12.18
CA SER A 152 31.42 13.60 -12.69
C SER A 152 32.68 14.06 -13.42
N SER A 153 32.73 15.32 -13.84
CA SER A 153 33.90 15.98 -14.41
C SER A 153 33.93 17.45 -13.99
N PRO A 154 35.09 18.15 -14.06
CA PRO A 154 35.16 19.57 -13.73
C PRO A 154 34.10 20.38 -14.45
N ILE A 155 33.33 21.16 -13.69
CA ILE A 155 32.27 22.04 -14.18
C ILE A 155 32.56 23.48 -13.74
N TYR A 156 32.40 24.42 -14.68
CA TYR A 156 32.53 25.84 -14.38
C TYR A 156 31.16 26.41 -14.06
N LEU A 157 30.99 26.87 -12.82
CA LEU A 157 29.76 27.46 -12.33
C LEU A 157 29.88 28.99 -12.29
N ASN A 158 28.87 29.67 -12.79
CA ASN A 158 28.68 31.10 -12.68
C ASN A 158 27.52 31.37 -11.73
N HIS A 159 27.80 32.12 -10.67
CA HIS A 159 26.84 32.39 -9.61
C HIS A 159 26.18 33.75 -9.87
N GLY A 160 24.89 33.71 -10.21
CA GLY A 160 24.00 34.86 -10.18
C GLY A 160 23.36 35.04 -8.81
N SER A 161 22.51 36.06 -8.66
CA SER A 161 21.80 36.34 -7.40
C SER A 161 20.75 35.30 -7.04
N SER A 162 20.21 34.58 -8.03
CA SER A 162 19.11 33.61 -7.89
C SER A 162 19.27 32.41 -8.83
N GLU A 163 20.48 32.22 -9.36
CA GLU A 163 20.78 31.11 -10.25
C GLU A 163 22.26 30.74 -10.24
N VAL A 164 22.56 29.46 -10.51
CA VAL A 164 23.92 28.96 -10.67
C VAL A 164 24.00 28.31 -12.03
N THR A 165 24.55 29.01 -13.02
CA THR A 165 24.59 28.51 -14.40
C THR A 165 25.94 27.89 -14.73
N SER A 166 25.96 27.00 -15.72
CA SER A 166 27.22 26.48 -16.28
C SER A 166 27.25 26.69 -17.79
N LYS A 167 28.45 26.59 -18.36
CA LYS A 167 28.58 26.30 -19.80
C LYS A 167 28.01 24.90 -20.11
N SER A 168 27.92 24.56 -21.40
CA SER A 168 27.52 23.21 -21.82
C SER A 168 28.34 22.16 -21.07
N PHE A 169 27.65 21.23 -20.44
CA PHE A 169 28.22 20.15 -19.63
C PHE A 169 27.72 18.81 -20.17
N SER A 170 28.51 17.75 -20.07
CA SER A 170 28.02 16.41 -20.40
C SER A 170 28.57 15.44 -19.37
N GLY A 171 27.66 14.83 -18.61
CA GLY A 171 28.00 13.99 -17.48
C GLY A 171 26.91 14.00 -16.42
N ILE A 172 27.23 13.35 -15.31
CA ILE A 172 26.38 13.22 -14.13
C ILE A 172 26.63 14.38 -13.16
N ILE A 173 25.53 14.91 -12.63
CA ILE A 173 25.48 15.85 -11.52
C ILE A 173 24.65 15.20 -10.41
N ARG A 174 25.16 15.21 -9.18
CA ARG A 174 24.47 14.75 -7.98
C ARG A 174 24.35 15.90 -7.00
N ILE A 175 23.19 16.02 -6.37
CA ILE A 175 22.91 17.12 -5.46
C ILE A 175 22.31 16.58 -4.18
N ALA A 176 22.89 16.91 -3.04
CA ALA A 176 22.37 16.53 -1.74
C ALA A 176 22.02 17.80 -0.94
N VAL A 177 20.93 17.75 -0.19
CA VAL A 177 20.66 18.77 0.83
C VAL A 177 21.53 18.45 2.04
N LEU A 178 22.03 19.48 2.72
CA LEU A 178 22.85 19.41 3.92
C LEU A 178 22.05 19.97 5.12
N PRO A 179 21.19 19.16 5.76
CA PRO A 179 20.37 19.63 6.89
C PRO A 179 21.19 20.05 8.11
N ASP A 180 22.38 19.46 8.28
CA ASP A 180 23.32 19.76 9.37
C ASP A 180 24.73 19.72 8.79
N SER A 181 25.52 20.77 9.07
CA SER A 181 26.91 20.91 8.62
C SER A 181 27.79 19.70 8.94
N LYS A 182 27.50 18.95 10.01
CA LYS A 182 28.29 17.77 10.39
C LYS A 182 28.15 16.60 9.40
N TYR A 183 27.17 16.64 8.50
CA TYR A 183 26.94 15.60 7.51
C TYR A 183 27.79 15.77 6.24
N GLU A 184 28.44 16.92 6.05
CA GLU A 184 29.19 17.24 4.83
C GLU A 184 30.27 16.20 4.55
N GLU A 185 31.10 15.86 5.54
CA GLU A 185 32.17 14.86 5.39
C GLU A 185 31.62 13.48 4.98
N ILE A 186 30.47 13.09 5.54
CA ILE A 186 29.82 11.81 5.23
C ILE A 186 29.28 11.84 3.80
N LEU A 187 28.57 12.91 3.42
CA LEU A 187 28.01 13.06 2.07
C LEU A 187 29.10 13.15 1.01
N ASP A 188 30.20 13.83 1.29
CA ASP A 188 31.36 13.91 0.40
C ASP A 188 32.00 12.54 0.19
N LYS A 189 32.20 11.78 1.28
CA LYS A 189 32.78 10.44 1.25
C LYS A 189 32.01 9.49 0.33
N PHE A 190 30.67 9.51 0.40
CA PHE A 190 29.82 8.60 -0.38
C PHE A 190 29.31 9.20 -1.69
N SER A 191 29.65 10.47 -1.98
CA SER A 191 29.15 11.19 -3.16
C SER A 191 29.47 10.48 -4.47
N SER A 192 30.55 9.69 -4.53
CA SER A 192 31.03 9.09 -5.78
C SER A 192 30.22 7.89 -6.27
N CYS A 193 29.39 7.25 -5.42
CA CYS A 193 28.50 6.14 -5.76
C CYS A 193 27.02 6.53 -5.62
N TYR A 194 26.16 6.11 -6.54
CA TYR A 194 24.74 6.47 -6.54
C TYR A 194 23.87 5.39 -7.18
N PRO A 195 22.59 5.28 -6.77
CA PRO A 195 21.69 4.26 -7.31
C PRO A 195 21.08 4.73 -8.64
N LEU A 196 20.87 3.79 -9.56
CA LEU A 196 20.16 3.96 -10.82
C LEU A 196 18.74 3.39 -10.74
N SER A 197 18.59 2.25 -10.06
CA SER A 197 17.34 1.53 -9.82
C SER A 197 17.45 0.72 -8.53
N GLY A 198 16.35 0.11 -8.06
CA GLY A 198 16.40 -0.81 -6.93
C GLY A 198 15.26 -1.82 -6.95
N ASN A 199 15.61 -3.09 -6.81
CA ASN A 199 14.67 -4.21 -6.84
C ASN A 199 14.49 -4.78 -5.43
N ALA A 200 13.29 -5.28 -5.15
CA ALA A 200 12.98 -5.94 -3.88
C ALA A 200 12.48 -7.37 -4.14
N THR A 201 13.14 -8.33 -3.48
CA THR A 201 12.86 -9.76 -3.64
C THR A 201 12.49 -10.38 -2.30
N ILE A 202 11.40 -11.14 -2.28
CA ILE A 202 11.08 -12.04 -1.16
C ILE A 202 11.77 -13.37 -1.48
N GLU A 203 13.01 -13.54 -1.02
CA GLU A 203 13.81 -14.75 -1.29
C GLU A 203 13.40 -15.90 -0.37
N ASP A 204 13.25 -15.59 0.93
CA ASP A 204 12.85 -16.51 1.98
C ASP A 204 11.55 -16.02 2.64
N PRO A 205 10.77 -16.90 3.30
CA PRO A 205 9.67 -16.48 4.15
C PRO A 205 10.10 -15.38 5.12
N PHE A 206 9.31 -14.30 5.18
CA PHE A 206 9.52 -13.17 6.10
C PHE A 206 10.82 -12.39 5.90
N ARG A 207 11.48 -12.57 4.75
CA ARG A 207 12.72 -11.87 4.40
C ARG A 207 12.59 -11.15 3.06
N VAL A 208 12.88 -9.85 3.06
CA VAL A 208 12.95 -9.02 1.85
C VAL A 208 14.39 -8.58 1.64
N VAL A 209 14.91 -8.80 0.44
CA VAL A 209 16.23 -8.35 0.02
C VAL A 209 16.06 -7.18 -0.94
N TYR A 210 16.68 -6.06 -0.63
CA TYR A 210 16.87 -4.95 -1.56
C TYR A 210 18.21 -5.07 -2.24
N GLU A 211 18.21 -4.88 -3.56
CA GLU A 211 19.43 -4.82 -4.37
C GLU A 211 19.34 -3.58 -5.25
N TRP A 212 20.35 -2.71 -5.16
CA TRP A 212 20.43 -1.52 -6.00
C TRP A 212 21.36 -1.75 -7.18
N GLU A 213 20.88 -1.40 -8.37
CA GLU A 213 21.78 -1.12 -9.49
C GLU A 213 22.45 0.22 -9.20
N LYS A 214 23.78 0.26 -9.17
CA LYS A 214 24.54 1.47 -8.81
C LYS A 214 25.60 1.79 -9.85
N ASN A 215 26.02 3.05 -9.85
CA ASN A 215 27.13 3.52 -10.68
C ASN A 215 28.09 4.38 -9.84
N GLY A 216 29.36 4.42 -10.24
CA GLY A 216 30.44 5.07 -9.52
C GLY A 216 31.24 4.13 -8.61
N SER A 217 32.21 4.70 -7.89
CA SER A 217 33.16 3.96 -7.06
C SER A 217 32.76 3.97 -5.58
N GLY A 218 33.07 2.89 -4.85
CA GLY A 218 32.86 2.81 -3.40
C GLY A 218 31.49 2.27 -2.98
N ASP A 219 31.19 2.42 -1.70
CA ASP A 219 29.96 1.93 -1.08
C ASP A 219 28.79 2.86 -1.34
N LEU A 220 27.59 2.29 -1.43
CA LEU A 220 26.35 3.03 -1.62
C LEU A 220 25.80 3.54 -0.28
N LEU A 221 25.48 4.83 -0.18
CA LEU A 221 24.75 5.42 0.93
C LEU A 221 23.28 5.61 0.56
N MET A 222 22.39 4.98 1.33
CA MET A 222 20.94 5.10 1.21
C MET A 222 20.33 5.50 2.57
N LEU A 223 19.14 6.07 2.56
CA LEU A 223 18.40 6.51 3.74
C LEU A 223 17.29 5.49 4.04
N ALA A 224 17.23 5.04 5.29
CA ALA A 224 16.32 4.01 5.76
C ALA A 224 15.21 4.64 6.61
N HIS A 225 13.96 4.22 6.38
CA HIS A 225 12.86 4.52 7.31
C HIS A 225 13.12 3.90 8.70
N PRO A 226 12.52 4.44 9.78
CA PRO A 226 12.59 3.82 11.10
C PRO A 226 12.17 2.34 11.11
N LEU A 227 11.20 1.96 10.26
CA LEU A 227 10.81 0.56 10.11
C LEU A 227 11.88 -0.28 9.41
N HIS A 228 12.57 0.25 8.40
CA HIS A 228 13.72 -0.43 7.80
C HIS A 228 14.79 -0.67 8.87
N VAL A 229 15.15 0.35 9.64
CA VAL A 229 16.17 0.21 10.71
C VAL A 229 15.79 -0.85 11.73
N LYS A 230 14.50 -0.98 12.07
CA LYS A 230 14.01 -2.04 12.96
C LYS A 230 14.16 -3.44 12.36
N LEU A 231 13.96 -3.58 11.05
CA LEU A 231 13.96 -4.87 10.34
C LEU A 231 15.33 -5.25 9.74
N LEU A 232 16.27 -4.30 9.66
CA LEU A 232 17.60 -4.53 9.08
C LEU A 232 18.32 -5.65 9.82
N TYR A 233 18.59 -6.73 9.09
CA TYR A 233 19.36 -7.86 9.58
C TYR A 233 20.85 -7.49 9.60
N SER A 234 21.41 -7.33 10.80
CA SER A 234 22.77 -6.79 11.00
C SER A 234 23.88 -7.86 11.04
N ASP A 235 23.54 -9.14 11.07
CA ASP A 235 24.49 -10.24 11.29
C ASP A 235 25.35 -10.61 10.05
N HIS A 236 25.10 -10.01 8.87
CA HIS A 236 25.82 -10.34 7.64
C HIS A 236 26.98 -9.40 7.24
N GLY A 237 27.38 -8.44 8.07
CA GLY A 237 28.65 -7.70 7.90
C GLY A 237 28.77 -6.84 6.63
N GLY A 238 27.68 -6.64 5.86
CA GLY A 238 27.67 -5.92 4.59
C GLY A 238 26.97 -4.55 4.64
N ILE A 239 26.47 -4.14 5.81
CA ILE A 239 25.83 -2.85 6.01
C ILE A 239 26.39 -2.11 7.22
N THR A 240 26.39 -0.78 7.20
CA THR A 240 26.71 0.07 8.34
C THR A 240 25.62 1.13 8.53
N VAL A 241 24.95 1.11 9.68
CA VAL A 241 23.94 2.12 10.03
C VAL A 241 24.62 3.34 10.64
N LEU A 242 24.43 4.50 10.01
CA LEU A 242 24.94 5.80 10.44
C LEU A 242 23.86 6.52 11.25
N HIS A 243 23.68 6.11 12.51
CA HIS A 243 22.63 6.64 13.39
C HIS A 243 22.64 8.16 13.55
N ASP A 244 23.80 8.81 13.35
CA ASP A 244 23.93 10.26 13.45
C ASP A 244 23.51 10.99 12.16
N LEU A 245 23.54 10.34 11.00
CA LEU A 245 23.09 10.93 9.73
C LEU A 245 21.56 10.79 9.61
N LYS A 246 20.85 11.88 9.89
CA LYS A 246 19.38 11.89 9.90
C LYS A 246 18.78 12.98 9.01
N TYR A 247 17.77 12.59 8.24
CA TYR A 247 16.93 13.49 7.45
C TYR A 247 15.50 13.45 8.01
N ARG A 248 15.00 14.61 8.44
CA ARG A 248 13.66 14.71 9.04
C ARG A 248 12.59 14.47 7.96
N SER A 249 11.56 13.69 8.30
CA SER A 249 10.46 13.35 7.39
C SER A 249 9.14 13.23 8.16
N VAL A 250 8.02 13.30 7.42
CA VAL A 250 6.67 12.96 7.90
C VAL A 250 6.57 11.51 8.41
N ASP A 251 7.49 10.64 7.96
CA ASP A 251 7.56 9.21 8.28
C ASP A 251 8.48 8.90 9.48
N GLY A 252 8.92 9.93 10.21
CA GLY A 252 10.02 9.86 11.18
C GLY A 252 11.38 10.09 10.52
N ASP A 253 12.43 10.25 11.33
CA ASP A 253 13.78 10.50 10.80
C ASP A 253 14.27 9.34 9.91
N LEU A 254 14.65 9.66 8.69
CA LEU A 254 15.35 8.75 7.79
C LEU A 254 16.81 8.67 8.20
N VAL A 255 17.35 7.45 8.37
CA VAL A 255 18.70 7.21 8.89
C VAL A 255 19.63 6.73 7.77
N GLY A 256 20.85 7.25 7.71
CA GLY A 256 21.86 6.78 6.76
C GLY A 256 22.24 5.32 6.97
N VAL A 257 22.32 4.55 5.89
CA VAL A 257 22.79 3.16 5.88
C VAL A 257 23.68 2.98 4.65
N VAL A 258 24.90 2.52 4.90
CA VAL A 258 25.91 2.24 3.88
C VAL A 258 25.87 0.75 3.56
N GLY A 259 25.75 0.39 2.29
CA GLY A 259 25.75 -0.99 1.83
C GLY A 259 25.01 -1.17 0.51
N ASP A 260 25.43 -2.17 -0.27
CA ASP A 260 24.93 -2.41 -1.63
C ASP A 260 23.65 -3.26 -1.68
N SER A 261 23.32 -3.92 -0.57
CA SER A 261 22.12 -4.71 -0.41
C SER A 261 21.65 -4.67 1.04
N TRP A 262 20.34 -4.58 1.24
CA TRP A 262 19.73 -4.64 2.57
C TRP A 262 18.89 -5.90 2.69
N VAL A 263 19.05 -6.61 3.79
CA VAL A 263 18.18 -7.71 4.16
C VAL A 263 17.28 -7.23 5.28
N LEU A 264 15.96 -7.24 5.05
CA LEU A 264 14.94 -6.92 6.03
C LEU A 264 14.27 -8.22 6.48
N GLU A 265 14.27 -8.49 7.77
CA GLU A 265 13.65 -9.68 8.37
C GLU A 265 12.54 -9.25 9.33
N THR A 266 11.33 -9.79 9.13
CA THR A 266 10.17 -9.50 9.96
C THR A 266 9.77 -10.72 10.78
N ASP A 267 9.05 -10.47 11.88
CA ASP A 267 8.57 -11.53 12.75
C ASP A 267 7.57 -12.44 12.03
N HIS A 268 7.64 -13.73 12.33
CA HIS A 268 6.72 -14.71 11.77
C HIS A 268 5.29 -14.48 12.28
N VAL A 269 4.35 -14.29 11.36
CA VAL A 269 2.91 -14.21 11.66
C VAL A 269 2.24 -15.52 11.25
N PRO A 270 1.73 -16.33 12.20
CA PRO A 270 1.07 -17.58 11.87
C PRO A 270 -0.28 -17.31 11.19
N VAL A 271 -0.45 -17.84 9.98
CA VAL A 271 -1.74 -17.88 9.28
C VAL A 271 -2.40 -19.23 9.55
N ALA A 272 -3.60 -19.19 10.13
CA ALA A 272 -4.38 -20.38 10.49
C ALA A 272 -5.89 -20.11 10.32
N TRP A 273 -6.69 -21.17 10.22
CA TRP A 273 -8.15 -21.07 10.05
C TRP A 273 -8.90 -20.65 11.32
N HIS A 274 -8.35 -20.96 12.49
CA HIS A 274 -9.02 -20.85 13.79
C HIS A 274 -8.27 -19.91 14.74
N SER A 275 -8.86 -19.65 15.89
CA SER A 275 -8.21 -18.85 16.92
C SER A 275 -6.99 -19.54 17.53
N ASN A 276 -6.06 -18.75 18.09
CA ASN A 276 -4.82 -19.27 18.67
C ASN A 276 -5.03 -20.02 20.00
N LYS A 277 -6.06 -19.68 20.78
CA LYS A 277 -6.31 -20.27 22.11
C LYS A 277 -7.48 -21.26 22.13
N GLY A 278 -8.28 -21.30 21.06
CA GLY A 278 -9.54 -22.05 21.00
C GLY A 278 -10.64 -21.43 21.86
N VAL A 279 -11.85 -21.97 21.76
CA VAL A 279 -13.00 -21.61 22.60
C VAL A 279 -13.24 -22.72 23.64
N LYS A 280 -12.94 -22.44 24.92
CA LYS A 280 -13.11 -23.42 26.02
C LYS A 280 -14.38 -23.19 26.85
N GLU A 281 -14.75 -21.92 27.06
CA GLU A 281 -15.90 -21.48 27.85
C GLU A 281 -16.93 -20.79 26.93
N SER A 282 -18.21 -20.77 27.31
CA SER A 282 -19.30 -20.09 26.58
C SER A 282 -19.62 -20.60 25.17
N ARG A 283 -19.27 -21.86 24.87
CA ARG A 283 -19.62 -22.54 23.62
C ARG A 283 -21.11 -22.41 23.27
N ASP A 284 -22.00 -22.64 24.23
CA ASP A 284 -23.44 -22.69 23.98
C ASP A 284 -24.02 -21.33 23.61
N GLU A 285 -23.47 -20.25 24.17
CA GLU A 285 -23.87 -18.87 23.82
C GLU A 285 -23.46 -18.56 22.37
N ILE A 286 -22.23 -18.91 21.98
CA ILE A 286 -21.73 -18.73 20.61
C ILE A 286 -22.56 -19.56 19.63
N VAL A 287 -22.88 -20.81 19.95
CA VAL A 287 -23.72 -21.69 19.12
C VAL A 287 -25.12 -21.12 18.94
N THR A 288 -25.71 -20.56 20.00
CA THR A 288 -27.03 -19.92 19.93
C THR A 288 -27.01 -18.72 19.00
N ALA A 289 -26.04 -17.81 19.18
CA ALA A 289 -25.87 -16.65 18.32
C ALA A 289 -25.58 -17.04 16.86
N LEU A 290 -24.72 -18.03 16.65
CA LEU A 290 -24.36 -18.55 15.32
C LEU A 290 -25.57 -19.15 14.59
N SER A 291 -26.44 -19.86 15.31
CA SER A 291 -27.67 -20.43 14.74
C SER A 291 -28.62 -19.32 14.23
N GLU A 292 -28.77 -18.22 14.97
CA GLU A 292 -29.57 -17.07 14.53
C GLU A 292 -28.90 -16.34 13.35
N ASP A 293 -27.60 -16.04 13.45
CA ASP A 293 -26.85 -15.39 12.36
C ASP A 293 -26.91 -16.19 11.04
N VAL A 294 -26.89 -17.52 11.10
CA VAL A 294 -27.01 -18.37 9.90
C VAL A 294 -28.43 -18.36 9.33
N LYS A 295 -29.48 -18.28 10.16
CA LYS A 295 -30.86 -18.17 9.67
C LYS A 295 -31.11 -16.88 8.89
N GLU A 296 -30.36 -15.83 9.18
CA GLU A 296 -30.43 -14.55 8.48
C GLU A 296 -29.74 -14.58 7.10
N LEU A 297 -28.93 -15.61 6.79
CA LEU A 297 -28.28 -15.73 5.49
C LEU A 297 -29.31 -15.97 4.38
N ASN A 298 -29.52 -14.96 3.54
CA ASN A 298 -30.40 -15.03 2.39
C ASN A 298 -29.78 -14.30 1.19
N TYR A 299 -29.27 -15.06 0.21
CA TYR A 299 -28.62 -14.49 -0.98
C TYR A 299 -29.59 -13.68 -1.85
N SER A 300 -30.90 -14.03 -1.82
CA SER A 300 -31.93 -13.35 -2.62
C SER A 300 -32.32 -11.98 -2.06
N SER A 301 -32.00 -11.69 -0.80
CA SER A 301 -32.26 -10.38 -0.19
C SER A 301 -31.10 -9.40 -0.34
N ILE A 302 -29.97 -9.79 -0.94
CA ILE A 302 -28.84 -8.89 -1.16
C ILE A 302 -29.20 -7.90 -2.26
N THR A 303 -29.25 -6.61 -1.91
CA THR A 303 -29.62 -5.52 -2.83
C THR A 303 -28.43 -4.75 -3.36
N THR A 304 -27.29 -4.79 -2.66
CA THR A 304 -26.07 -4.10 -3.09
C THR A 304 -25.48 -4.79 -4.33
N LYS A 305 -24.92 -3.97 -5.21
CA LYS A 305 -24.09 -4.42 -6.35
C LYS A 305 -22.63 -4.00 -6.21
N SER A 306 -22.30 -3.22 -5.18
CA SER A 306 -20.92 -2.80 -4.91
C SER A 306 -20.08 -4.02 -4.54
N SER A 307 -18.94 -4.20 -5.21
CA SER A 307 -18.05 -5.32 -4.89
C SER A 307 -17.53 -5.24 -3.45
N TYR A 308 -17.34 -4.04 -2.91
CA TYR A 308 -16.96 -3.82 -1.51
C TYR A 308 -17.96 -4.43 -0.53
N PHE A 309 -19.18 -3.89 -0.49
CA PHE A 309 -20.20 -4.32 0.46
C PHE A 309 -20.64 -5.77 0.21
N TYR A 310 -20.67 -6.21 -1.05
CA TYR A 310 -20.98 -7.59 -1.39
C TYR A 310 -19.89 -8.55 -0.87
N GLY A 311 -18.62 -8.18 -1.02
CA GLY A 311 -17.49 -8.90 -0.45
C GLY A 311 -17.59 -9.03 1.07
N LYS A 312 -17.93 -7.94 1.78
CA LYS A 312 -18.11 -7.98 3.25
C LYS A 312 -19.13 -9.03 3.68
N LEU A 313 -20.26 -9.15 2.97
CA LEU A 313 -21.28 -10.17 3.24
C LEU A 313 -20.76 -11.60 3.00
N VAL A 314 -20.01 -11.81 1.92
CA VAL A 314 -19.34 -13.08 1.62
C VAL A 314 -18.37 -13.45 2.73
N ALA A 315 -17.54 -12.51 3.18
CA ALA A 315 -16.56 -12.74 4.22
C ALA A 315 -17.20 -12.99 5.60
N ARG A 316 -18.31 -12.30 5.91
CA ARG A 316 -19.12 -12.56 7.11
C ARG A 316 -19.60 -14.01 7.12
N ALA A 317 -20.23 -14.48 6.05
CA ALA A 317 -20.71 -15.85 5.96
C ALA A 317 -19.56 -16.88 6.09
N ALA A 318 -18.42 -16.62 5.45
CA ALA A 318 -17.24 -17.47 5.58
C ALA A 318 -16.69 -17.53 7.02
N ARG A 319 -16.71 -16.42 7.75
CA ARG A 319 -16.35 -16.39 9.18
C ARG A 319 -17.28 -17.25 10.01
N LEU A 320 -18.59 -17.24 9.74
CA LEU A 320 -19.56 -18.13 10.43
C LEU A 320 -19.20 -19.61 10.24
N ALA A 321 -18.75 -20.02 9.06
CA ALA A 321 -18.34 -21.41 8.82
C ALA A 321 -17.11 -21.81 9.66
N LEU A 322 -16.11 -20.92 9.78
CA LEU A 322 -14.93 -21.20 10.61
C LEU A 322 -15.28 -21.25 12.10
N ILE A 323 -16.16 -20.37 12.57
CA ILE A 323 -16.67 -20.42 13.95
C ILE A 323 -17.42 -21.74 14.18
N ALA A 324 -18.30 -22.13 13.25
CA ALA A 324 -19.06 -23.38 13.31
C ALA A 324 -18.14 -24.61 13.43
N GLU A 325 -17.04 -24.64 12.67
CA GLU A 325 -16.02 -25.68 12.77
C GLU A 325 -15.33 -25.68 14.14
N GLU A 326 -14.85 -24.51 14.59
CA GLU A 326 -14.10 -24.39 15.85
C GLU A 326 -14.93 -24.76 17.08
N VAL A 327 -16.21 -24.39 17.12
CA VAL A 327 -17.13 -24.77 18.21
C VAL A 327 -17.79 -26.13 17.99
N SER A 328 -17.39 -26.90 16.97
CA SER A 328 -17.95 -28.23 16.67
C SER A 328 -19.48 -28.21 16.50
N PHE A 329 -20.01 -27.22 15.77
CA PHE A 329 -21.43 -27.08 15.41
C PHE A 329 -21.59 -27.14 13.89
N SER A 330 -21.26 -28.28 13.30
CA SER A 330 -21.12 -28.45 11.85
C SER A 330 -22.45 -28.54 11.08
N ASN A 331 -23.59 -28.67 11.75
CA ASN A 331 -24.92 -28.77 11.13
C ASN A 331 -25.32 -27.52 10.33
N VAL A 332 -24.74 -26.36 10.62
CA VAL A 332 -25.00 -25.10 9.89
C VAL A 332 -24.12 -24.91 8.65
N ILE A 333 -23.02 -25.68 8.52
CA ILE A 333 -22.06 -25.54 7.42
C ILE A 333 -22.71 -25.74 6.04
N PRO A 334 -23.64 -26.69 5.80
CA PRO A 334 -24.29 -26.84 4.50
C PRO A 334 -25.06 -25.59 4.06
N ALA A 335 -25.78 -24.92 4.97
CA ALA A 335 -26.51 -23.70 4.67
C ALA A 335 -25.55 -22.54 4.31
N ILE A 336 -24.46 -22.41 5.06
CA ILE A 336 -23.42 -21.41 4.80
C ILE A 336 -22.73 -21.69 3.45
N SER A 337 -22.37 -22.94 3.17
CA SER A 337 -21.74 -23.34 1.91
C SER A 337 -22.64 -23.04 0.71
N GLN A 338 -23.95 -23.30 0.81
CA GLN A 338 -24.90 -22.95 -0.24
C GLN A 338 -24.94 -21.43 -0.45
N PHE A 339 -25.03 -20.65 0.64
CA PHE A 339 -25.01 -19.19 0.54
C PHE A 339 -23.74 -18.68 -0.15
N LEU A 340 -22.56 -19.21 0.22
CA LEU A 340 -21.29 -18.83 -0.40
C LEU A 340 -21.24 -19.18 -1.89
N LYS A 341 -21.73 -20.36 -2.31
CA LYS A 341 -21.80 -20.74 -3.73
C LYS A 341 -22.68 -19.76 -4.53
N GLU A 342 -23.92 -19.54 -4.08
CA GLU A 342 -24.88 -18.67 -4.76
C GLU A 342 -24.40 -17.21 -4.86
N THR A 343 -23.61 -16.75 -3.89
CA THR A 343 -23.09 -15.38 -3.85
C THR A 343 -21.77 -15.20 -4.61
N ILE A 344 -20.90 -16.22 -4.68
CA ILE A 344 -19.58 -16.11 -5.31
C ILE A 344 -19.60 -16.53 -6.78
N GLU A 345 -20.32 -17.59 -7.15
CA GLU A 345 -20.29 -18.15 -8.51
C GLU A 345 -20.61 -17.12 -9.61
N PRO A 346 -21.62 -16.25 -9.48
CA PRO A 346 -21.90 -15.26 -10.52
C PRO A 346 -20.74 -14.30 -10.80
N TRP A 347 -19.95 -13.95 -9.78
CA TRP A 347 -18.78 -13.08 -9.94
C TRP A 347 -17.65 -13.82 -10.66
N LEU A 348 -17.37 -15.07 -10.28
CA LEU A 348 -16.31 -15.88 -10.90
C LEU A 348 -16.67 -16.38 -12.31
N ASP A 349 -17.96 -16.56 -12.60
CA ASP A 349 -18.42 -16.92 -13.94
C ASP A 349 -18.52 -15.71 -14.88
N GLY A 350 -18.30 -14.49 -14.37
CA GLY A 350 -18.44 -13.25 -15.15
C GLY A 350 -19.89 -12.96 -15.55
N THR A 351 -20.87 -13.48 -14.79
CA THR A 351 -22.31 -13.35 -15.08
C THR A 351 -23.06 -12.46 -14.08
N PHE A 352 -22.36 -11.94 -13.05
CA PHE A 352 -22.95 -11.05 -12.06
C PHE A 352 -23.46 -9.76 -12.71
N LYS A 353 -24.78 -9.57 -12.68
CA LYS A 353 -25.45 -8.50 -13.42
C LYS A 353 -25.31 -7.15 -12.74
N GLY A 354 -24.79 -6.18 -13.49
CA GLY A 354 -24.86 -4.77 -13.18
C GLY A 354 -23.64 -4.22 -12.46
N ASN A 355 -22.68 -5.04 -12.03
CA ASN A 355 -21.37 -4.57 -11.55
C ASN A 355 -20.26 -5.67 -11.54
N GLY A 356 -20.39 -6.72 -12.35
CA GLY A 356 -19.45 -7.86 -12.31
C GLY A 356 -18.00 -7.50 -12.63
N PHE A 357 -17.06 -8.40 -12.30
CA PHE A 357 -15.65 -8.22 -12.64
C PHE A 357 -15.42 -8.39 -14.15
N LEU A 358 -14.65 -7.47 -14.71
CA LEU A 358 -14.19 -7.43 -16.10
C LEU A 358 -12.68 -7.29 -16.09
N TYR A 359 -12.03 -7.59 -17.21
CA TYR A 359 -10.59 -7.34 -17.36
C TYR A 359 -10.29 -6.31 -18.44
N GLU A 360 -9.46 -5.36 -18.04
CA GLU A 360 -9.04 -4.21 -18.83
C GLU A 360 -7.55 -4.32 -19.18
N ARG A 361 -7.22 -4.11 -20.46
CA ARG A 361 -5.87 -4.33 -21.00
C ARG A 361 -4.96 -3.10 -21.06
N LYS A 362 -5.50 -1.89 -21.10
CA LYS A 362 -4.73 -0.63 -21.19
C LYS A 362 -3.76 -0.47 -20.03
N TRP A 363 -4.20 -0.82 -18.81
CA TRP A 363 -3.34 -0.84 -17.62
C TRP A 363 -3.08 -2.26 -17.10
N GLY A 364 -3.88 -3.25 -17.54
CA GLY A 364 -3.69 -4.66 -17.19
C GLY A 364 -4.19 -4.97 -15.79
N GLY A 365 -5.50 -5.17 -15.67
CA GLY A 365 -6.10 -5.51 -14.38
C GLY A 365 -7.60 -5.68 -14.40
N LEU A 366 -8.15 -6.08 -13.27
CA LEU A 366 -9.58 -6.20 -13.10
C LEU A 366 -10.22 -4.82 -12.93
N VAL A 367 -11.43 -4.65 -13.43
CA VAL A 367 -12.30 -3.49 -13.17
C VAL A 367 -13.71 -4.01 -12.95
N THR A 368 -14.57 -3.21 -12.32
CA THR A 368 -15.99 -3.54 -12.24
C THR A 368 -16.74 -2.96 -13.44
N GLU A 369 -17.87 -3.56 -13.81
CA GLU A 369 -18.69 -3.10 -14.93
C GLU A 369 -19.07 -1.61 -14.79
N GLN A 370 -19.52 -1.16 -13.61
CA GLN A 370 -19.82 0.27 -13.39
C GLN A 370 -18.54 1.10 -13.38
N GLY A 371 -17.49 0.64 -12.69
CA GLY A 371 -16.21 1.34 -12.61
C GLY A 371 -15.56 1.56 -13.98
N SER A 372 -15.83 0.69 -14.96
CA SER A 372 -15.30 0.83 -16.32
C SER A 372 -15.84 2.06 -17.08
N THR A 373 -16.95 2.63 -16.62
CA THR A 373 -17.59 3.80 -17.26
C THR A 373 -17.78 5.00 -16.32
N ASP A 374 -17.67 4.81 -15.00
CA ASP A 374 -17.71 5.86 -13.98
C ASP A 374 -16.53 5.70 -13.01
N SER A 375 -15.61 6.67 -13.00
CA SER A 375 -14.40 6.64 -12.18
C SER A 375 -14.66 6.70 -10.67
N THR A 376 -15.85 7.09 -10.25
CA THR A 376 -16.26 7.17 -8.84
C THR A 376 -17.08 5.97 -8.39
N ALA A 377 -17.61 5.20 -9.34
CA ALA A 377 -18.41 4.02 -9.04
C ALA A 377 -17.57 2.96 -8.31
N ASP A 378 -18.22 2.28 -7.38
CA ASP A 378 -17.63 1.22 -6.56
C ASP A 378 -16.29 1.65 -5.93
N PHE A 379 -16.29 2.86 -5.36
CA PHE A 379 -15.14 3.48 -4.68
C PHE A 379 -13.90 3.71 -5.57
N GLY A 380 -14.10 3.71 -6.90
CA GLY A 380 -13.03 3.88 -7.86
C GLY A 380 -12.29 2.58 -8.18
N PHE A 381 -12.89 1.42 -7.91
CA PHE A 381 -12.34 0.12 -8.36
C PHE A 381 -12.02 0.14 -9.86
N GLY A 382 -12.84 0.79 -10.69
CA GLY A 382 -12.59 0.93 -12.13
C GLY A 382 -11.36 1.76 -12.53
N ILE A 383 -10.80 2.51 -11.59
CA ILE A 383 -9.52 3.23 -11.71
C ILE A 383 -8.47 2.66 -10.76
N TYR A 384 -8.60 1.39 -10.38
CA TYR A 384 -7.65 0.63 -9.55
C TYR A 384 -7.54 1.06 -8.08
N ASN A 385 -8.53 1.76 -7.54
CA ASN A 385 -8.60 1.99 -6.10
C ASN A 385 -8.98 0.71 -5.36
N ASP A 386 -8.39 0.49 -4.19
CA ASP A 386 -8.95 -0.38 -3.15
C ASP A 386 -9.06 -1.88 -3.53
N HIS A 387 -8.36 -2.33 -4.57
CA HIS A 387 -8.45 -3.71 -5.05
C HIS A 387 -8.17 -4.75 -3.96
N HIS A 388 -7.07 -4.60 -3.24
CA HIS A 388 -6.73 -5.45 -2.09
C HIS A 388 -7.78 -5.47 -0.97
N PHE A 389 -8.56 -4.39 -0.78
CA PHE A 389 -9.67 -4.37 0.17
C PHE A 389 -10.84 -5.20 -0.36
N HIS A 390 -11.32 -4.88 -1.57
CA HIS A 390 -12.49 -5.52 -2.17
C HIS A 390 -12.25 -7.00 -2.44
N LEU A 391 -11.18 -7.31 -3.19
CA LEU A 391 -10.84 -8.67 -3.57
C LEU A 391 -10.43 -9.52 -2.36
N GLY A 392 -9.84 -8.90 -1.33
CA GLY A 392 -9.49 -9.58 -0.08
C GLY A 392 -10.69 -10.27 0.56
N TYR A 393 -11.87 -9.63 0.56
CA TYR A 393 -13.08 -10.24 1.10
C TYR A 393 -13.60 -11.43 0.28
N PHE A 394 -13.58 -11.32 -1.05
CA PHE A 394 -13.95 -12.44 -1.92
C PHE A 394 -12.98 -13.60 -1.74
N LEU A 395 -11.68 -13.33 -1.71
CA LEU A 395 -10.65 -14.36 -1.52
C LEU A 395 -10.78 -15.07 -0.18
N TYR A 396 -11.15 -14.35 0.89
CA TYR A 396 -11.45 -14.98 2.17
C TYR A 396 -12.58 -16.01 2.04
N GLY A 397 -13.70 -15.61 1.41
CA GLY A 397 -14.84 -16.49 1.20
C GLY A 397 -14.53 -17.67 0.29
N ILE A 398 -13.78 -17.45 -0.79
CA ILE A 398 -13.35 -18.48 -1.73
C ILE A 398 -12.42 -19.49 -1.04
N ALA A 399 -11.47 -19.03 -0.23
CA ALA A 399 -10.54 -19.91 0.50
C ALA A 399 -11.29 -20.83 1.46
N VAL A 400 -12.24 -20.29 2.23
CA VAL A 400 -13.07 -21.06 3.17
C VAL A 400 -13.97 -22.03 2.42
N LEU A 401 -14.63 -21.61 1.33
CA LEU A 401 -15.48 -22.47 0.54
C LEU A 401 -14.69 -23.59 -0.15
N ALA A 402 -13.51 -23.31 -0.68
CA ALA A 402 -12.61 -24.32 -1.27
C ALA A 402 -12.12 -25.34 -0.24
N LYS A 403 -11.93 -24.93 1.02
CA LYS A 403 -11.64 -25.84 2.14
C LYS A 403 -12.82 -26.76 2.45
N ILE A 404 -14.05 -26.24 2.42
CA ILE A 404 -15.29 -27.00 2.70
C ILE A 404 -15.64 -27.94 1.54
N ASP A 405 -15.51 -27.47 0.30
CA ASP A 405 -15.79 -28.18 -0.93
C ASP A 405 -14.59 -28.08 -1.88
N PRO A 406 -13.63 -29.02 -1.77
CA PRO A 406 -12.44 -29.03 -2.63
C PRO A 406 -12.76 -29.21 -4.11
N THR A 407 -13.88 -29.85 -4.47
CA THR A 407 -14.28 -30.03 -5.88
C THR A 407 -14.70 -28.71 -6.49
N TRP A 408 -15.51 -27.92 -5.75
CA TRP A 408 -15.83 -26.55 -6.12
C TRP A 408 -14.58 -25.69 -6.21
N GLY A 409 -13.66 -25.82 -5.25
CA GLY A 409 -12.37 -25.12 -5.26
C GLY A 409 -11.57 -25.39 -6.53
N GLN A 410 -11.40 -26.65 -6.93
CA GLN A 410 -10.66 -26.98 -8.16
C GLN A 410 -11.34 -26.42 -9.43
N LYS A 411 -12.68 -26.39 -9.48
CA LYS A 411 -13.43 -25.81 -10.62
C LYS A 411 -13.11 -24.33 -10.82
N TYR A 412 -13.08 -23.55 -9.73
CA TYR A 412 -12.93 -22.09 -9.77
C TYR A 412 -11.51 -21.59 -9.48
N LYS A 413 -10.55 -22.51 -9.34
CA LYS A 413 -9.14 -22.18 -9.07
C LYS A 413 -8.57 -21.13 -10.04
N PRO A 414 -8.78 -21.20 -11.37
CA PRO A 414 -8.22 -20.20 -12.28
C PRO A 414 -8.70 -18.77 -11.98
N GLN A 415 -10.00 -18.57 -11.81
CA GLN A 415 -10.58 -17.25 -11.51
C GLN A 415 -10.15 -16.75 -10.14
N ALA A 416 -10.12 -17.63 -9.14
CA ALA A 416 -9.67 -17.28 -7.81
C ALA A 416 -8.20 -16.83 -7.79
N TYR A 417 -7.32 -17.51 -8.54
CA TYR A 417 -5.92 -17.10 -8.68
C TYR A 417 -5.78 -15.81 -9.48
N SER A 418 -6.64 -15.55 -10.48
CA SER A 418 -6.69 -14.28 -11.20
C SER A 418 -7.05 -13.10 -10.27
N LEU A 419 -7.96 -13.29 -9.31
CA LEU A 419 -8.23 -12.28 -8.27
C LEU A 419 -7.00 -12.05 -7.36
N VAL A 420 -6.27 -13.10 -6.97
CA VAL A 420 -5.03 -12.96 -6.19
C VAL A 420 -3.96 -12.20 -6.98
N THR A 421 -3.74 -12.56 -8.24
CA THR A 421 -2.68 -11.97 -9.06
C THR A 421 -2.96 -10.53 -9.42
N ASP A 422 -4.21 -10.08 -9.39
CA ASP A 422 -4.52 -8.67 -9.68
C ASP A 422 -3.82 -7.69 -8.75
N PHE A 423 -3.69 -8.02 -7.45
CA PHE A 423 -2.95 -7.17 -6.50
C PHE A 423 -1.66 -7.81 -5.96
N MET A 424 -1.47 -9.13 -6.13
CA MET A 424 -0.34 -9.87 -5.57
C MET A 424 0.41 -10.73 -6.61
N ASN A 425 0.62 -10.21 -7.84
CA ASN A 425 1.49 -10.86 -8.81
C ASN A 425 2.98 -10.72 -8.44
N LEU A 426 3.76 -11.79 -8.57
CA LEU A 426 5.22 -11.75 -8.45
C LEU A 426 5.96 -12.05 -9.77
N GLY A 427 5.25 -12.19 -10.89
CA GLY A 427 5.84 -12.32 -12.23
C GLY A 427 6.53 -13.65 -12.56
N GLN A 428 6.66 -14.59 -11.61
CA GLN A 428 7.42 -15.83 -11.81
C GLN A 428 6.59 -17.06 -12.25
N ARG A 429 5.26 -17.07 -12.08
CA ARG A 429 4.46 -18.30 -12.34
C ARG A 429 3.01 -18.10 -12.79
N TYR A 430 2.45 -16.90 -12.74
CA TYR A 430 1.05 -16.65 -13.09
C TYR A 430 1.01 -15.39 -13.96
N ASP A 431 0.40 -15.53 -15.14
CA ASP A 431 0.19 -14.57 -16.23
C ASP A 431 0.96 -13.24 -16.24
N SER A 432 1.54 -12.94 -17.40
CA SER A 432 2.07 -11.63 -17.79
C SER A 432 1.01 -10.52 -17.88
N ASP A 433 -0.22 -10.78 -17.43
CA ASP A 433 -1.40 -9.93 -17.63
C ASP A 433 -1.69 -9.01 -16.42
N TYR A 434 -0.99 -9.18 -15.30
CA TYR A 434 -1.10 -8.30 -14.13
C TYR A 434 0.24 -7.69 -13.72
N PRO A 435 0.28 -6.44 -13.21
CA PRO A 435 1.51 -5.83 -12.73
C PRO A 435 1.97 -6.47 -11.42
N ARG A 436 3.28 -6.41 -11.18
CA ARG A 436 3.89 -6.89 -9.94
C ARG A 436 3.34 -6.10 -8.74
N LEU A 437 2.85 -6.83 -7.73
CA LEU A 437 2.35 -6.32 -6.45
C LEU A 437 1.65 -4.95 -6.52
N ARG A 438 0.58 -4.86 -7.31
CA ARG A 438 -0.12 -3.61 -7.65
C ARG A 438 -0.22 -2.61 -6.49
N CYS A 439 -0.66 -3.08 -5.33
CA CYS A 439 -0.93 -2.25 -4.16
C CYS A 439 0.25 -2.15 -3.20
N PHE A 440 1.14 -3.16 -3.11
CA PHE A 440 2.16 -3.21 -2.07
C PHE A 440 3.38 -2.37 -2.45
N ASP A 441 3.80 -1.48 -1.56
CA ASP A 441 4.97 -0.65 -1.76
C ASP A 441 6.15 -1.19 -0.95
N PHE A 442 7.18 -1.71 -1.63
CA PHE A 442 8.32 -2.30 -0.96
C PHE A 442 9.14 -1.33 -0.10
N TYR A 443 9.19 -0.03 -0.40
CA TYR A 443 9.97 0.92 0.41
C TYR A 443 9.15 1.47 1.59
N LYS A 444 7.83 1.42 1.48
CA LYS A 444 6.93 1.75 2.60
C LYS A 444 6.55 0.52 3.40
N LEU A 445 6.74 -0.69 2.89
CA LEU A 445 6.36 -1.95 3.53
C LEU A 445 4.87 -2.03 3.89
N HIS A 446 4.03 -1.22 3.23
CA HIS A 446 2.58 -1.26 3.31
C HIS A 446 1.97 -0.97 1.94
N SER A 447 0.66 -1.11 1.85
CA SER A 447 -0.08 -0.94 0.61
C SER A 447 -0.47 0.52 0.34
N TRP A 448 -0.79 0.81 -0.92
CA TRP A 448 -1.46 2.04 -1.33
C TRP A 448 -2.83 1.71 -1.91
N ALA A 449 -3.84 2.38 -1.39
CA ALA A 449 -5.23 2.21 -1.79
C ALA A 449 -5.55 3.00 -3.05
N ALA A 450 -5.04 4.23 -3.15
CA ALA A 450 -5.26 5.10 -4.30
C ALA A 450 -4.62 4.60 -5.61
N GLY A 451 -5.47 4.30 -6.59
CA GLY A 451 -5.14 3.92 -7.96
C GLY A 451 -4.83 5.12 -8.85
N LEU A 452 -5.47 5.21 -10.02
CA LEU A 452 -5.22 6.23 -11.05
C LEU A 452 -5.92 7.58 -10.80
N THR A 453 -5.87 8.06 -9.57
CA THR A 453 -6.31 9.41 -9.18
C THR A 453 -5.12 10.29 -8.84
N GLU A 454 -5.09 11.53 -9.34
CA GLU A 454 -4.05 12.51 -9.02
C GLU A 454 -4.33 13.16 -7.65
N TYR A 455 -3.32 13.23 -6.78
CA TYR A 455 -3.43 13.86 -5.46
C TYR A 455 -2.19 14.71 -5.15
N ALA A 456 -2.40 15.91 -4.61
CA ALA A 456 -1.30 16.79 -4.20
C ALA A 456 -0.44 16.22 -3.06
N ASP A 457 -1.03 15.36 -2.22
CA ASP A 457 -0.38 14.70 -1.09
C ASP A 457 0.14 13.28 -1.44
N GLY A 458 0.14 12.93 -2.74
CA GLY A 458 0.57 11.62 -3.24
C GLY A 458 -0.42 10.49 -2.95
N ARG A 459 0.08 9.24 -2.98
CA ARG A 459 -0.74 8.04 -2.69
C ARG A 459 -1.27 8.05 -1.26
N ASN A 460 -2.37 7.35 -1.01
CA ASN A 460 -2.95 7.22 0.33
C ASN A 460 -3.48 5.81 0.63
N GLN A 461 -3.62 5.54 1.93
CA GLN A 461 -4.26 4.36 2.49
C GLN A 461 -5.03 4.78 3.75
N GLU A 462 -6.23 4.23 3.93
CA GLU A 462 -7.05 4.45 5.12
C GLU A 462 -7.05 3.18 5.99
N SER A 463 -7.57 2.08 5.47
CA SER A 463 -7.89 0.86 6.22
C SER A 463 -6.76 -0.17 6.22
N THR A 464 -5.89 -0.14 7.23
CA THR A 464 -4.76 -1.09 7.34
C THR A 464 -5.23 -2.53 7.61
N SER A 465 -6.35 -2.70 8.29
CA SER A 465 -6.94 -4.00 8.59
C SER A 465 -7.53 -4.68 7.35
N GLU A 466 -8.02 -3.92 6.37
CA GLU A 466 -8.46 -4.49 5.09
C GLU A 466 -7.30 -4.89 4.18
N ALA A 467 -6.21 -4.12 4.17
CA ALA A 467 -4.97 -4.54 3.50
C ALA A 467 -4.44 -5.86 4.11
N THR A 468 -4.39 -5.91 5.45
CA THR A 468 -4.05 -7.11 6.23
C THR A 468 -4.97 -8.28 5.85
N ASN A 469 -6.28 -8.05 5.73
CA ASN A 469 -7.24 -9.07 5.29
C ASN A 469 -6.95 -9.57 3.86
N GLY A 470 -6.56 -8.69 2.94
CA GLY A 470 -6.18 -9.07 1.57
C GLY A 470 -5.06 -10.11 1.56
N TYR A 471 -3.95 -9.83 2.26
CA TYR A 471 -2.80 -10.73 2.31
C TYR A 471 -3.04 -11.99 3.14
N TYR A 472 -3.78 -11.88 4.25
CA TYR A 472 -4.23 -13.02 5.04
C TYR A 472 -5.09 -13.98 4.20
N SER A 473 -6.04 -13.45 3.45
CA SER A 473 -6.89 -14.22 2.54
C SER A 473 -6.11 -14.90 1.42
N ALA A 474 -5.10 -14.22 0.88
CA ALA A 474 -4.20 -14.82 -0.10
C ALA A 474 -3.40 -15.99 0.52
N ALA A 475 -2.92 -15.86 1.76
CA ALA A 475 -2.27 -16.97 2.45
C ALA A 475 -3.23 -18.14 2.75
N LEU A 476 -4.49 -17.86 3.12
CA LEU A 476 -5.53 -18.89 3.28
C LEU A 476 -5.86 -19.60 1.96
N MET A 477 -5.87 -18.89 0.83
CA MET A 477 -5.94 -19.49 -0.49
C MET A 477 -4.78 -20.47 -0.69
N GLY A 478 -3.56 -20.08 -0.33
CA GLY A 478 -2.41 -20.98 -0.35
C GLY A 478 -2.65 -22.26 0.46
N LEU A 479 -3.20 -22.14 1.68
CA LEU A 479 -3.53 -23.31 2.51
C LEU A 479 -4.63 -24.18 1.89
N ALA A 480 -5.70 -23.59 1.36
CA ALA A 480 -6.82 -24.33 0.77
C ALA A 480 -6.41 -25.14 -0.46
N TYR A 481 -5.44 -24.66 -1.24
CA TYR A 481 -4.97 -25.28 -2.48
C TYR A 481 -3.63 -26.01 -2.35
N GLY A 482 -3.00 -26.02 -1.18
CA GLY A 482 -1.67 -26.59 -0.96
C GLY A 482 -0.53 -25.84 -1.67
N ASP A 483 -0.71 -24.54 -1.95
CA ASP A 483 0.32 -23.67 -2.57
C ASP A 483 1.17 -23.01 -1.47
N THR A 484 2.26 -23.67 -1.09
CA THR A 484 3.17 -23.21 -0.03
C THR A 484 3.86 -21.89 -0.35
N ARG A 485 4.06 -21.59 -1.64
CA ARG A 485 4.65 -20.33 -2.09
C ARG A 485 3.65 -19.19 -1.84
N LEU A 486 2.38 -19.39 -2.19
CA LEU A 486 1.33 -18.41 -1.92
C LEU A 486 1.15 -18.17 -0.41
N VAL A 487 1.20 -19.22 0.43
CA VAL A 487 1.21 -19.09 1.90
C VAL A 487 2.38 -18.21 2.35
N THR A 488 3.58 -18.50 1.87
CA THR A 488 4.81 -17.81 2.26
C THR A 488 4.76 -16.32 1.92
N ILE A 489 4.42 -16.01 0.66
CA ILE A 489 4.36 -14.62 0.18
C ILE A 489 3.24 -13.85 0.89
N GLY A 490 2.03 -14.43 0.94
CA GLY A 490 0.90 -13.81 1.61
C GLY A 490 1.18 -13.54 3.08
N SER A 491 1.81 -14.49 3.80
CA SER A 491 2.19 -14.31 5.20
C SER A 491 3.31 -13.28 5.40
N THR A 492 4.26 -13.20 4.46
CA THR A 492 5.34 -12.21 4.49
C THR A 492 4.80 -10.80 4.32
N LEU A 493 3.99 -10.57 3.28
CA LEU A 493 3.36 -9.27 3.03
C LEU A 493 2.42 -8.88 4.17
N LEU A 494 1.65 -9.83 4.71
CA LEU A 494 0.84 -9.64 5.92
C LEU A 494 1.68 -9.14 7.10
N ALA A 495 2.82 -9.76 7.39
CA ALA A 495 3.68 -9.38 8.51
C ALA A 495 4.28 -7.97 8.34
N LEU A 496 4.68 -7.62 7.11
CA LEU A 496 5.18 -6.29 6.79
C LEU A 496 4.09 -5.22 6.93
N GLU A 497 2.90 -5.47 6.39
CA GLU A 497 1.74 -4.57 6.47
C GLU A 497 1.37 -4.29 7.95
N ILE A 498 1.36 -5.32 8.80
CA ILE A 498 1.15 -5.19 10.25
C ILE A 498 2.25 -4.33 10.88
N GLY A 499 3.51 -4.60 10.57
CA GLY A 499 4.65 -3.83 11.09
C GLY A 499 4.58 -2.34 10.71
N ALA A 500 4.16 -2.06 9.48
CA ALA A 500 3.95 -0.71 8.98
C ALA A 500 2.75 -0.01 9.63
N ALA A 501 1.61 -0.70 9.80
CA ALA A 501 0.46 -0.17 10.52
C ALA A 501 0.84 0.21 11.97
N GLN A 502 1.58 -0.66 12.66
CA GLN A 502 2.08 -0.39 14.01
C GLN A 502 3.09 0.76 14.08
N MET A 503 3.85 1.01 13.01
CA MET A 503 4.80 2.12 12.92
C MET A 503 4.10 3.44 12.67
N TRP A 504 3.23 3.50 11.66
CA TRP A 504 2.71 4.77 11.14
C TRP A 504 1.25 5.05 11.45
N TRP A 505 0.38 4.06 11.64
CA TRP A 505 -1.00 4.34 12.06
C TRP A 505 -1.12 4.47 13.57
N HIS A 506 -0.42 3.62 14.33
CA HIS A 506 -0.50 3.60 15.78
C HIS A 506 0.35 4.72 16.37
N VAL A 507 -0.30 5.84 16.72
CA VAL A 507 0.37 7.04 17.23
C VAL A 507 0.77 6.80 18.69
N LYS A 508 2.08 6.68 18.92
CA LYS A 508 2.68 6.57 20.25
C LYS A 508 3.08 7.97 20.74
N VAL A 509 2.77 8.26 22.00
CA VAL A 509 3.18 9.52 22.66
C VAL A 509 4.69 9.51 22.95
N GLU A 510 5.25 8.33 23.18
CA GLU A 510 6.66 8.12 23.47
C GLU A 510 7.53 8.32 22.22
N ASN A 511 8.78 8.76 22.41
CA ASN A 511 9.79 8.98 21.36
C ASN A 511 9.53 10.13 20.37
N ASN A 512 8.50 10.95 20.60
CA ASN A 512 8.19 12.18 19.85
C ASN A 512 8.16 12.02 18.32
N PHE A 513 7.78 10.83 17.82
CA PHE A 513 7.76 10.52 16.39
C PHE A 513 6.82 11.43 15.58
N TYR A 514 5.67 11.78 16.18
CA TYR A 514 4.62 12.57 15.52
C TYR A 514 4.52 14.02 16.00
N GLU A 515 5.54 14.55 16.68
CA GLU A 515 5.46 15.82 17.42
C GLU A 515 4.44 15.79 18.56
N GLU A 516 4.76 16.49 19.65
CA GLU A 516 4.00 16.39 20.90
C GLU A 516 2.53 16.81 20.72
N GLU A 517 2.26 17.86 19.94
CA GLU A 517 0.90 18.38 19.73
C GLU A 517 -0.02 17.36 19.02
N PHE A 518 0.45 16.72 17.95
CA PHE A 518 -0.33 15.71 17.24
C PHE A 518 -0.44 14.42 18.06
N ALA A 519 0.66 13.98 18.68
CA ALA A 519 0.71 12.73 19.44
C ALA A 519 -0.11 12.78 20.74
N LYS A 520 -0.26 13.95 21.36
CA LYS A 520 -1.02 14.10 22.60
C LYS A 520 -2.50 13.82 22.41
N ASP A 521 -3.09 14.33 21.33
CA ASP A 521 -4.54 14.26 21.08
C ASP A 521 -4.97 13.06 20.24
N ASN A 522 -4.02 12.42 19.55
CA ASN A 522 -4.29 11.29 18.69
C ASN A 522 -3.61 10.03 19.19
N ARG A 523 -4.26 8.91 18.90
CA ARG A 523 -3.67 7.58 19.09
C ARG A 523 -3.68 6.75 17.81
N MET A 524 -4.35 7.27 16.79
CA MET A 524 -4.50 6.62 15.49
C MET A 524 -4.52 7.69 14.41
N VAL A 525 -3.80 7.44 13.32
CA VAL A 525 -3.95 8.17 12.05
C VAL A 525 -5.23 7.68 11.35
N GLY A 526 -5.95 8.59 10.70
CA GLY A 526 -7.08 8.23 9.83
C GLY A 526 -6.55 7.82 8.46
N VAL A 527 -6.45 8.78 7.55
CA VAL A 527 -5.85 8.56 6.23
C VAL A 527 -4.35 8.91 6.28
N LEU A 528 -3.51 7.93 5.95
CA LEU A 528 -2.09 8.14 5.71
C LEU A 528 -1.88 8.43 4.23
N TRP A 529 -1.12 9.48 3.95
CA TRP A 529 -0.71 9.90 2.61
C TRP A 529 0.81 9.80 2.48
N ALA A 530 1.32 9.83 1.26
CA ALA A 530 2.76 9.81 1.01
C ALA A 530 3.50 10.90 1.80
N ASN A 531 2.95 12.12 1.88
CA ASN A 531 3.56 13.27 2.56
C ASN A 531 2.69 13.86 3.70
N LYS A 532 1.60 13.20 4.11
CA LYS A 532 0.63 13.71 5.11
C LYS A 532 0.06 12.60 6.02
N ARG A 533 -0.36 13.00 7.22
CA ARG A 533 -1.12 12.22 8.21
C ARG A 533 -2.36 13.00 8.56
N ASP A 534 -3.50 12.52 8.08
CA ASP A 534 -4.80 13.10 8.37
C ASP A 534 -5.49 12.29 9.46
N THR A 535 -6.17 12.98 10.36
CA THR A 535 -6.96 12.36 11.43
C THR A 535 -8.42 12.15 10.99
N LYS A 536 -8.83 12.74 9.87
CA LYS A 536 -10.13 12.49 9.24
C LYS A 536 -10.12 11.16 8.51
N LEU A 537 -11.33 10.70 8.19
CA LEU A 537 -11.60 9.61 7.26
C LEU A 537 -12.26 10.16 6.00
N TRP A 538 -12.31 9.38 4.94
CA TRP A 538 -12.99 9.75 3.69
C TRP A 538 -14.46 10.12 3.87
N TRP A 539 -15.11 9.53 4.87
CA TRP A 539 -16.55 9.64 5.12
C TRP A 539 -16.90 10.14 6.53
N ALA A 540 -15.91 10.34 7.41
CA ALA A 540 -16.13 10.76 8.79
C ALA A 540 -15.12 11.84 9.22
N PRO A 541 -15.57 12.80 10.06
CA PRO A 541 -14.72 13.88 10.52
C PRO A 541 -13.75 13.38 11.61
N ALA A 542 -12.73 14.18 11.90
CA ALA A 542 -11.67 13.81 12.86
C ALA A 542 -12.22 13.54 14.27
N GLU A 543 -13.34 14.15 14.63
CA GLU A 543 -13.98 13.99 15.93
C GLU A 543 -14.60 12.59 16.12
N CYS A 544 -14.88 11.85 15.03
CA CYS A 544 -15.35 10.46 15.11
C CYS A 544 -14.20 9.49 15.40
N ARG A 545 -13.68 9.55 16.62
CA ARG A 545 -12.55 8.72 17.07
C ARG A 545 -12.86 7.22 16.99
N GLU A 546 -14.11 6.84 17.23
CA GLU A 546 -14.58 5.47 17.12
C GLU A 546 -14.63 4.97 15.66
N CYS A 547 -14.97 5.86 14.71
CA CYS A 547 -14.90 5.54 13.28
C CYS A 547 -13.44 5.28 12.90
N ARG A 548 -12.55 6.19 13.33
CA ARG A 548 -11.10 6.12 13.07
C ARG A 548 -10.46 4.89 13.68
N LEU A 549 -10.90 4.48 14.87
CA LEU A 549 -10.45 3.24 15.48
C LEU A 549 -11.00 2.03 14.73
N GLY A 550 -12.31 1.99 14.49
CA GLY A 550 -12.97 0.81 13.92
C GLY A 550 -12.53 0.51 12.49
N ILE A 551 -12.20 1.52 11.68
CA ILE A 551 -11.69 1.31 10.31
C ILE A 551 -10.33 0.63 10.30
N GLN A 552 -9.55 0.68 11.39
CA GLN A 552 -8.29 -0.04 11.54
C GLN A 552 -8.46 -1.43 12.17
N VAL A 553 -9.69 -1.84 12.45
CA VAL A 553 -10.03 -3.09 13.16
C VAL A 553 -10.87 -4.01 12.29
N LEU A 554 -11.67 -3.46 11.36
CA LEU A 554 -12.51 -4.25 10.48
C LEU A 554 -11.74 -4.74 9.24
N PRO A 555 -11.96 -5.98 8.78
CA PRO A 555 -12.68 -7.04 9.48
C PRO A 555 -11.91 -7.57 10.69
N LEU A 556 -12.62 -8.10 11.70
CA LEU A 556 -11.97 -8.70 12.87
C LEU A 556 -11.16 -9.94 12.47
N LEU A 557 -9.84 -9.80 12.46
CA LEU A 557 -8.84 -10.86 12.23
C LEU A 557 -8.11 -11.17 13.55
N PRO A 558 -7.63 -12.41 13.80
CA PRO A 558 -7.06 -12.83 15.09
C PRO A 558 -5.96 -11.97 15.73
N LEU A 559 -5.45 -10.93 15.07
CA LEU A 559 -4.16 -10.26 15.33
C LEU A 559 -4.23 -8.80 15.82
N VAL A 560 -5.34 -8.33 16.40
CA VAL A 560 -5.46 -6.92 16.81
C VAL A 560 -5.49 -6.77 18.34
N GLU A 561 -4.62 -5.92 18.90
CA GLU A 561 -4.55 -5.61 20.33
C GLU A 561 -4.59 -4.09 20.59
N TRP A 562 -5.60 -3.51 21.28
CA TRP A 562 -5.60 -2.07 21.64
C TRP A 562 -6.67 -1.59 22.66
N THR A 563 -6.58 -0.32 23.16
CA THR A 563 -7.40 0.27 24.26
C THR A 563 -8.19 1.55 23.90
N LEU A 564 -9.33 1.82 24.57
CA LEU A 564 -10.43 2.69 24.09
C LEU A 564 -10.53 4.18 24.50
N THR A 565 -11.35 4.94 23.74
CA THR A 565 -12.26 6.03 24.21
C THR A 565 -13.60 6.09 23.42
N SER A 566 -14.56 6.92 23.87
CA SER A 566 -16.05 6.87 23.76
C SER A 566 -16.74 7.01 22.38
N LEU A 567 -18.03 6.62 22.30
CA LEU A 567 -18.73 6.10 21.10
C LEU A 567 -20.07 6.80 20.75
N GLN A 568 -20.37 7.04 19.47
CA GLN A 568 -21.69 7.51 19.00
C GLN A 568 -22.49 6.54 18.09
N SER A 569 -21.88 5.67 17.27
CA SER A 569 -22.61 4.83 16.27
C SER A 569 -22.64 3.32 16.58
N GLU A 570 -23.83 2.68 16.54
CA GLU A 570 -24.03 1.29 16.99
C GLU A 570 -23.20 0.22 16.26
N GLY A 571 -23.04 0.28 14.93
CA GLY A 571 -22.24 -0.72 14.19
C GLY A 571 -20.75 -0.72 14.57
N TRP A 572 -20.19 0.47 14.78
CA TRP A 572 -18.78 0.67 15.14
C TRP A 572 -18.49 0.37 16.62
N LYS A 573 -19.51 0.43 17.49
CA LYS A 573 -19.41 0.00 18.89
C LYS A 573 -18.95 -1.45 19.02
N GLY A 574 -19.37 -2.33 18.10
CA GLY A 574 -18.94 -3.73 18.09
C GLY A 574 -17.42 -3.91 18.08
N PHE A 575 -16.72 -3.22 17.17
CA PHE A 575 -15.25 -3.29 17.07
C PHE A 575 -14.55 -2.68 18.28
N THR A 576 -15.10 -1.58 18.78
CA THR A 576 -14.66 -0.97 20.04
C THR A 576 -14.75 -1.96 21.20
N TYR A 577 -15.89 -2.62 21.39
CA TYR A 577 -16.05 -3.60 22.48
C TYR A 577 -15.21 -4.86 22.24
N ALA A 578 -14.98 -5.26 20.99
CA ALA A 578 -14.05 -6.34 20.67
C ALA A 578 -12.63 -6.03 21.18
N LEU A 579 -12.17 -4.78 21.02
CA LEU A 579 -10.90 -4.32 21.59
C LEU A 579 -10.96 -4.19 23.12
N GLN A 580 -12.07 -3.71 23.68
CA GLN A 580 -12.28 -3.71 25.13
C GLN A 580 -12.04 -5.09 25.75
N GLY A 581 -12.49 -6.13 25.06
CA GLY A 581 -12.39 -7.52 25.52
C GLY A 581 -10.97 -8.02 25.75
N ILE A 582 -9.95 -7.31 25.24
CA ILE A 582 -8.54 -7.63 25.47
C ILE A 582 -8.12 -7.34 26.91
N TYR A 583 -8.61 -6.24 27.49
CA TYR A 583 -8.19 -5.77 28.82
C TYR A 583 -9.32 -5.77 29.86
N ASP A 584 -10.58 -5.79 29.43
CA ASP A 584 -11.78 -5.83 30.27
C ASP A 584 -12.87 -6.68 29.62
N LYS A 585 -12.69 -8.00 29.73
CA LYS A 585 -13.54 -9.04 29.13
C LYS A 585 -14.99 -8.98 29.60
N GLU A 586 -15.22 -8.77 30.89
CA GLU A 586 -16.56 -8.80 31.48
C GLU A 586 -17.43 -7.63 30.99
N THR A 587 -16.88 -6.41 31.01
CA THR A 587 -17.59 -5.22 30.54
C THR A 587 -17.84 -5.29 29.04
N ALA A 588 -16.85 -5.75 28.27
CA ALA A 588 -16.97 -5.93 26.82
C ALA A 588 -18.13 -6.87 26.45
N LEU A 589 -18.25 -8.02 27.11
CA LEU A 589 -19.34 -8.97 26.88
C LEU A 589 -20.71 -8.38 27.22
N LYS A 590 -20.80 -7.66 28.35
CA LYS A 590 -22.04 -6.97 28.72
C LYS A 590 -22.47 -5.97 27.65
N ASN A 591 -21.51 -5.19 27.14
CA ASN A 591 -21.76 -4.20 26.11
C ASN A 591 -22.16 -4.83 24.76
N ILE A 592 -21.50 -5.91 24.35
CA ILE A 592 -21.80 -6.63 23.11
C ILE A 592 -23.21 -7.23 23.12
N ARG A 593 -23.62 -7.82 24.26
CA ARG A 593 -24.99 -8.37 24.43
C ARG A 593 -26.09 -7.31 24.35
N MET A 594 -25.73 -6.03 24.52
CA MET A 594 -26.67 -4.90 24.45
C MET A 594 -26.72 -4.23 23.07
N LEU A 595 -25.86 -4.64 22.13
CA LEU A 595 -25.85 -4.10 20.76
C LEU A 595 -27.18 -4.40 20.06
N LYS A 596 -27.70 -3.39 19.34
CA LYS A 596 -28.95 -3.51 18.57
C LYS A 596 -28.72 -3.69 17.07
N GLY A 597 -27.47 -3.64 16.64
CA GLY A 597 -27.06 -3.78 15.24
C GLY A 597 -25.55 -3.97 15.16
N PHE A 598 -25.10 -4.43 14.00
CA PHE A 598 -23.71 -4.75 13.72
C PHE A 598 -23.30 -4.08 12.40
N ASP A 599 -22.00 -3.87 12.22
CA ASP A 599 -21.42 -3.62 10.89
C ASP A 599 -21.84 -4.76 9.93
N ASP A 600 -22.00 -4.45 8.65
CA ASP A 600 -22.49 -5.39 7.64
C ASP A 600 -21.56 -6.59 7.42
N GLY A 601 -20.26 -6.42 7.66
CA GLY A 601 -19.25 -7.47 7.65
C GLY A 601 -19.09 -8.22 8.98
N ASN A 602 -19.90 -7.91 10.01
CA ASN A 602 -19.76 -8.47 11.35
C ASN A 602 -21.06 -9.10 11.87
N SER A 603 -20.96 -9.84 12.98
CA SER A 603 -22.09 -10.55 13.59
C SER A 603 -21.94 -10.68 15.10
N LEU A 604 -23.04 -11.01 15.79
CA LEU A 604 -22.99 -11.29 17.23
C LEU A 604 -22.12 -12.49 17.53
N SER A 605 -22.28 -13.59 16.78
CA SER A 605 -21.46 -14.80 16.94
C SER A 605 -19.97 -14.53 16.78
N ASN A 606 -19.58 -13.69 15.82
CA ASN A 606 -18.18 -13.33 15.60
C ASN A 606 -17.61 -12.50 16.77
N LEU A 607 -18.38 -11.56 17.30
CA LEU A 607 -17.99 -10.76 18.46
C LEU A 607 -17.84 -11.60 19.73
N LEU A 608 -18.76 -12.53 19.97
CA LEU A 608 -18.67 -13.46 21.11
C LEU A 608 -17.49 -14.41 20.94
N TRP A 609 -17.32 -15.01 19.75
CA TRP A 609 -16.18 -15.86 19.42
C TRP A 609 -14.85 -15.12 19.62
N TRP A 610 -14.76 -13.87 19.16
CA TRP A 610 -13.58 -13.03 19.31
C TRP A 610 -13.14 -12.89 20.77
N ILE A 611 -14.08 -12.56 21.66
CA ILE A 611 -13.78 -12.35 23.07
C ILE A 611 -13.46 -13.67 23.79
N HIS A 612 -14.21 -14.74 23.50
CA HIS A 612 -14.02 -16.01 24.19
C HIS A 612 -12.79 -16.79 23.74
N SER A 613 -12.25 -16.48 22.56
CA SER A 613 -11.02 -17.08 22.02
C SER A 613 -9.72 -16.36 22.44
N ARG A 614 -9.83 -15.38 23.35
CA ARG A 614 -8.70 -14.64 23.95
C ARG A 614 -8.71 -14.80 25.46
#